data_AF-A0A6B3GHB1-F1
#
_entry.id   AF-A0A6B3GHB1-F1
#
_cell.length_a   1.000
_cell.length_b   1.000
_cell.length_c   1.000
_cell.angle_alpha   90.00
_cell.angle_beta   90.00
_cell.angle_gamma   90.00
#
_symmetry.space_group_name_H-M   'P 1'
#
loop_
_entity.id
_entity.type
_entity.pdbx_description
1 polymer ?
#
loop_
_entity_poly.entity_id
_entity_poly.type
_entity_poly.pdbx_seq_one_letter_code
_entity_poly.pdbx_strand_id
1 'polypeptide(L)' 'DEPTGNLDPQTSVGIMKLLDRINRTGTTVIMATHDQNIVDQMRKRVIELEQGRLVRDQARGVYGYQH' A
#
# COMPACT_ATOMS: atom_id res chain seq x y z
N ASP A 1 -7.43 -7.83 -2.74
CA ASP A 1 -7.07 -7.86 -1.32
C ASP A 1 -5.74 -8.58 -1.23
N GLU A 2 -4.71 -7.95 -0.66
CA GLU A 2 -3.30 -8.44 -0.67
C GLU A 2 -2.76 -8.93 -2.04
N PRO A 3 -2.67 -8.06 -3.06
CA PRO A 3 -2.33 -8.46 -4.43
C PRO A 3 -0.88 -8.95 -4.63
N THR A 4 -0.04 -8.84 -3.59
CA THR A 4 1.36 -9.28 -3.58
C THR A 4 1.62 -10.43 -2.60
N GLY A 5 0.59 -10.95 -1.93
CA GLY A 5 0.73 -12.07 -1.01
C GLY A 5 1.28 -13.32 -1.73
N ASN A 6 2.30 -13.95 -1.16
CA ASN A 6 2.98 -15.14 -1.70
C ASN A 6 3.69 -14.98 -3.05
N LEU A 7 3.89 -13.75 -3.53
CA LEU A 7 4.65 -13.48 -4.75
C LEU A 7 6.12 -13.19 -4.42
N ASP A 8 7.01 -13.53 -5.35
CA ASP A 8 8.40 -13.11 -5.24
C ASP A 8 8.49 -11.58 -5.34
N PRO A 9 9.56 -10.97 -4.78
CA PRO A 9 9.70 -9.52 -4.74
C PRO A 9 9.63 -8.82 -6.11
N GLN A 10 10.10 -9.46 -7.19
CA GLN A 10 10.09 -8.84 -8.52
C GLN A 10 8.67 -8.78 -9.08
N THR A 11 7.92 -9.88 -8.97
CA THR A 11 6.53 -9.93 -9.40
C THR A 11 5.67 -8.96 -8.59
N SER A 12 5.86 -8.88 -7.27
CA SER A 12 5.19 -7.92 -6.40
C SER A 12 5.38 -6.48 -6.87
N VAL A 13 6.62 -6.07 -7.17
CA VAL A 13 6.92 -4.74 -7.71
C VAL A 13 6.23 -4.50 -9.06
N GLY A 14 6.16 -5.52 -9.92
CA GLY A 14 5.43 -5.46 -11.19
C GLY A 14 3.95 -5.15 -11.03
N ILE A 15 3.28 -5.88 -10.13
CA ILE A 15 1.87 -5.65 -9.77
C ILE A 15 1.65 -4.25 -9.21
N MET A 16 2.52 -3.80 -8.31
CA MET A 16 2.42 -2.45 -7.73
C MET A 16 2.56 -1.35 -8.77
N LYS A 17 3.47 -1.52 -9.74
CA LYS A 17 3.61 -0.58 -10.88
C LYS A 17 2.38 -0.56 -11.77
N LEU A 18 1.74 -1.72 -12.00
CA LEU A 18 0.50 -1.79 -12.76
C LEU A 18 -0.64 -1.04 -12.05
N LEU A 19 -0.80 -1.28 -10.75
CA LEU A 19 -1.81 -0.61 -9.93
C LEU A 19 -1.59 0.91 -9.87
N ASP A 20 -0.34 1.38 -9.77
CA ASP A 20 -0.04 2.82 -9.83
C ASP A 20 -0.40 3.42 -11.20
N ARG A 21 -0.14 2.72 -12.31
CA ARG A 21 -0.55 3.18 -13.64
C ARG A 21 -2.06 3.30 -13.76
N ILE A 22 -2.81 2.30 -13.31
CA ILE A 22 -4.28 2.33 -13.29
C ILE A 22 -4.78 3.48 -12.39
N ASN A 23 -4.13 3.70 -11.24
CA ASN A 23 -4.49 4.83 -10.39
C ASN A 23 -4.28 6.18 -11.09
N ARG A 24 -3.20 6.32 -11.87
CA ARG A 24 -2.91 7.54 -12.66
C ARG A 24 -3.89 7.78 -13.80
N THR A 25 -4.64 6.78 -14.26
CA THR A 25 -5.70 6.97 -15.27
C THR A 25 -7.03 7.46 -14.68
N GLY A 26 -7.05 7.84 -13.40
CA GLY A 26 -8.24 8.37 -12.70
C GLY A 26 -9.03 7.31 -11.94
N THR A 27 -8.62 6.04 -12.01
CA THR A 27 -9.26 4.96 -11.26
C THR A 27 -8.86 5.03 -9.79
N THR A 28 -9.83 5.01 -8.89
CA THR A 28 -9.53 4.86 -7.45
C THR A 28 -9.17 3.40 -7.18
N VAL A 29 -8.01 3.18 -6.56
CA VAL A 29 -7.53 1.85 -6.18
C VAL A 29 -7.45 1.78 -4.66
N ILE A 30 -8.10 0.78 -4.07
CA ILE A 30 -7.97 0.44 -2.65
C ILE A 30 -7.25 -0.90 -2.58
N MET A 31 -6.18 -0.95 -1.79
CA MET A 31 -5.36 -2.14 -1.60
C MET A 31 -5.09 -2.32 -0.12
N ALA A 32 -5.40 -3.50 0.41
CA ALA A 32 -4.86 -3.93 1.70
C ALA A 32 -3.55 -4.70 1.46
N THR A 33 -2.60 -4.53 2.37
CA THR A 33 -1.32 -5.23 2.38
C THR A 33 -0.76 -5.24 3.81
N HIS A 34 0.01 -6.27 4.15
CA HIS A 34 0.85 -6.31 5.34
C HIS A 34 2.32 -5.96 5.02
N ASP A 35 2.67 -5.72 3.75
CA ASP A 35 4.03 -5.39 3.32
C ASP A 35 4.33 -3.88 3.49
N GLN A 36 5.08 -3.57 4.54
CA GLN A 36 5.49 -2.21 4.89
C GLN A 36 6.40 -1.57 3.83
N ASN A 37 7.27 -2.36 3.19
CA ASN A 37 8.19 -1.84 2.17
C ASN A 37 7.45 -1.33 0.95
N ILE A 38 6.38 -2.03 0.55
CA ILE A 38 5.52 -1.61 -0.56
C ILE A 38 4.82 -0.29 -0.22
N VAL A 39 4.30 -0.16 1.00
CA VAL A 39 3.64 1.07 1.48
C VAL A 39 4.61 2.26 1.41
N ASP A 40 5.84 2.08 1.89
CA ASP A 40 6.90 3.10 1.88
C ASP A 40 7.29 3.55 0.48
N GLN A 41 7.37 2.62 -0.46
CA GLN A 41 7.74 2.90 -1.84
C GLN A 41 6.65 3.69 -2.57
N MET A 42 5.38 3.42 -2.28
CA MET A 42 4.26 4.06 -2.98
C MET A 42 4.06 5.53 -2.60
N ARG A 43 4.33 5.89 -1.33
CA ARG A 43 4.10 7.25 -0.79
C ARG A 43 2.69 7.79 -1.08
N LYS A 44 1.69 6.90 -1.08
CA LYS A 44 0.27 7.23 -1.28
C LYS A 44 -0.41 7.42 0.09
N ARG A 45 -1.74 7.63 0.08
CA ARG A 45 -2.51 7.67 1.32
C ARG A 45 -2.46 6.31 2.02
N VAL A 46 -2.19 6.31 3.31
CA VAL A 46 -2.14 5.10 4.15
C VAL A 46 -3.22 5.19 5.22
N ILE A 47 -3.99 4.13 5.35
CA ILE A 47 -5.06 3.96 6.33
C ILE A 47 -4.71 2.70 7.12
N GLU A 48 -4.44 2.84 8.42
CA GLU A 48 -4.06 1.73 9.30
C GLU A 48 -5.20 1.39 10.24
N LEU A 49 -5.54 0.11 10.31
CA LEU A 49 -6.59 -0.42 11.15
C LEU A 49 -5.97 -1.33 12.20
N GLU A 50 -6.31 -1.10 13.47
CA GLU A 50 -5.92 -1.96 14.59
C GLU A 50 -7.20 -2.32 15.38
N GLN A 51 -7.42 -3.62 15.62
CA GLN A 51 -8.61 -4.11 16.34
C GLN A 51 -9.95 -3.54 15.83
N GLY A 52 -10.08 -3.38 14.51
CA GLY A 52 -11.28 -2.85 13.87
C GLY A 52 -11.46 -1.33 14.00
N ARG A 53 -10.46 -0.60 14.49
CA ARG A 53 -10.48 0.86 14.62
C ARG A 53 -9.42 1.49 13.72
N LEU A 54 -9.74 2.67 13.18
CA LEU A 54 -8.80 3.51 12.45
C LEU A 54 -7.82 4.15 13.42
N VAL A 55 -6.55 3.76 13.36
CA VAL A 55 -5.48 4.31 14.20
C VAL A 55 -4.59 5.29 13.45
N ARG A 56 -4.61 5.26 12.11
CA ARG A 56 -3.80 6.17 11.28
C ARG A 56 -4.46 6.46 9.94
N ASP A 57 -4.42 7.73 9.53
CA ASP A 57 -4.79 8.19 8.19
C ASP A 57 -3.83 9.28 7.74
N GLN A 58 -2.99 8.99 6.74
CA GLN A 58 -1.96 9.91 6.26
C GLN A 58 -2.01 10.03 4.74
N ALA A 59 -2.18 11.25 4.22
CA ALA A 59 -2.31 11.51 2.78
C ALA A 59 -1.08 11.15 1.93
N ARG A 60 0.11 11.11 2.55
CA ARG A 60 1.38 10.62 1.97
C ARG A 60 2.09 9.81 3.04
N GLY A 61 1.56 8.62 3.32
CA GLY A 61 2.10 7.78 4.36
C GLY A 61 3.47 7.23 3.99
N VAL A 62 4.37 7.26 4.96
CA VAL A 62 5.57 6.44 5.05
C VAL A 62 5.39 5.63 6.32
N TYR A 63 5.53 4.32 6.29
CA TYR A 63 5.65 3.44 7.44
C TYR A 63 6.94 3.75 8.22
N GLY A 64 6.95 4.90 8.89
CA GLY A 64 8.08 5.39 9.67
C GLY A 64 7.60 6.18 10.87
N TYR A 65 7.25 5.46 11.94
CA TYR A 65 7.50 5.86 13.33
C TYR A 65 7.75 4.58 14.12
N GLN A 66 9.03 4.21 14.25
CA GLN A 66 9.49 3.34 15.31
C GLN A 66 9.54 4.19 16.59
N HIS A 67 8.77 3.79 17.60
CA HIS A 67 9.20 3.82 18.99
C HIS A 67 8.80 2.51 19.64
#